data_AF-A0AA36J037-F1
#
_entry.id   AF-A0AA36J037-F1
#
_cell.length_a   1.000
_cell.length_b   1.000
_cell.length_c   1.000
_cell.angle_alpha   90.00
_cell.angle_beta   90.00
_cell.angle_gamma   90.00
#
_symmetry.space_group_name_H-M   'P 1'
#
loop_
_entity.id
_entity.type
_entity.pdbx_description
1 polymer ?
#
loop_
_entity_poly.entity_id
_entity_poly.type
_entity_poly.pdbx_seq_one_letter_code
_entity_poly.pdbx_strand_id
1 'polypeptide(L)'
;MAACGSLGVLSCFRGCWGLCQARAFGHLSLRIRRQDFQAESFGLTSKRRDFEERLARLDNPRVRDLAWSVLGPGLCSDRDATWGSHVFTDERMNALLGDVTDELQRLESDPKLERWLQAHARSQSQLVGHYYESLLHFAFAELGQITVATYSEPIPKERPSEQGEGKAQVRRFRPPLKSSAGVDFFCNVRRATFAPGGQLQVDFQLKRGRSQDDPPPPECVLHVDGEARRMASHAMSVGNAMDGHAIFNDVTAGCTMNFTYAPSFSQVSLELPKYKGPVQGEVDYVLWPDRGTARFLHIEAAVKFYLAAKDDVQEWDDFIAPNPVDILGKKLRRMLSHQLPMGQTEHIRNLLAGLSKSAAPQISSSLWMNGRLFFHARGSLAALAELPSLAPGWHERIQMLSPDLEVGWWCFLRELEAVLPERLFYLVLRKPYWLAPLRGSGARHVDHGALRSRGQLLRDAKSWRSFQYGLGFS
;
A
#
# COMPACT_ATOMS: atom_id res chain seq x y z
N MET A 1 -14.03 37.81 15.46
CA MET A 1 -14.54 36.54 14.91
C MET A 1 -13.52 36.04 13.90
N ALA A 2 -12.67 35.09 14.30
CA ALA A 2 -11.63 34.53 13.44
C ALA A 2 -12.28 33.59 12.42
N ALA A 3 -12.11 33.88 11.13
CA ALA A 3 -12.57 33.01 10.05
C ALA A 3 -11.78 31.70 10.08
N CYS A 4 -12.48 30.58 10.27
CA CYS A 4 -11.92 29.24 10.20
C CYS A 4 -11.47 29.00 8.74
N GLY A 5 -10.18 28.78 8.52
CA GLY A 5 -9.64 28.55 7.17
C GLY A 5 -9.97 27.14 6.68
N SER A 6 -10.77 27.03 5.63
CA SER A 6 -11.11 25.74 5.01
C SER A 6 -9.86 25.12 4.34
N LEU A 7 -9.61 23.82 4.56
CA LEU A 7 -8.45 23.11 4.01
C LEU A 7 -8.74 22.47 2.64
N GLY A 8 -7.91 22.79 1.64
CA GLY A 8 -7.75 22.03 0.42
C GLY A 8 -6.60 21.03 0.55
N VAL A 9 -6.77 19.82 0.04
CA VAL A 9 -5.77 18.75 0.05
C VAL A 9 -5.38 18.43 -1.38
N LEU A 10 -4.10 18.43 -1.72
CA LEU A 10 -3.60 18.08 -3.04
C LEU A 10 -2.79 16.79 -2.97
N SER A 11 -3.06 15.84 -3.85
CA SER A 11 -2.18 14.72 -4.09
C SER A 11 -1.34 14.96 -5.35
N CYS A 12 -0.02 15.06 -5.16
CA CYS A 12 0.93 15.12 -6.27
C CYS A 12 1.55 13.75 -6.50
N PHE A 13 1.40 13.23 -7.72
CA PHE A 13 1.96 11.94 -8.10
C PHE A 13 3.48 12.06 -8.33
N ARG A 14 4.28 11.38 -7.48
CA ARG A 14 5.71 11.15 -7.68
C ARG A 14 6.00 9.64 -7.71
N GLY A 15 6.74 9.15 -8.71
CA GLY A 15 7.29 7.78 -8.71
C GLY A 15 7.83 7.27 -10.05
N CYS A 16 8.98 6.57 -10.01
CA CYS A 16 9.91 6.24 -11.10
C CYS A 16 9.65 4.95 -11.93
N TRP A 17 9.98 5.07 -13.23
CA TRP A 17 10.66 4.18 -14.23
C TRP A 17 10.14 2.79 -14.70
N GLY A 18 10.14 2.66 -16.04
CA GLY A 18 10.11 1.43 -16.86
C GLY A 18 9.69 1.76 -18.31
N LEU A 19 10.58 1.55 -19.29
CA LEU A 19 10.50 2.02 -20.68
C LEU A 19 9.18 1.70 -21.43
N CYS A 20 8.56 2.74 -21.99
CA CYS A 20 7.97 2.71 -23.35
C CYS A 20 7.70 4.15 -23.82
N GLN A 21 8.03 4.44 -25.07
CA GLN A 21 7.88 5.76 -25.69
C GLN A 21 6.39 6.17 -25.76
N ALA A 22 5.93 6.99 -24.83
CA ALA A 22 4.67 7.71 -24.95
C ALA A 22 4.80 9.08 -24.28
N ARG A 23 4.36 10.13 -24.99
CA ARG A 23 4.46 11.55 -24.59
C ARG A 23 3.91 11.78 -23.17
N ALA A 24 4.71 12.47 -22.37
CA ALA A 24 4.54 12.63 -20.92
C ALA A 24 3.37 13.56 -20.54
N PHE A 25 2.47 13.08 -19.68
CA PHE A 25 1.46 13.89 -19.01
C PHE A 25 1.77 14.02 -17.50
N GLY A 26 1.91 15.25 -17.01
CA GLY A 26 1.97 15.53 -15.57
C GLY A 26 0.58 15.83 -15.04
N HIS A 27 0.07 14.97 -14.14
CA HIS A 27 -1.26 15.11 -13.54
C HIS A 27 -1.16 15.43 -12.04
N LEU A 28 -2.01 16.33 -11.58
CA LEU A 28 -2.16 16.69 -10.18
C LEU A 28 -3.58 16.33 -9.73
N SER A 29 -3.69 15.61 -8.61
CA SER A 29 -4.97 15.27 -8.00
C SER A 29 -5.29 16.26 -6.88
N LEU A 30 -6.53 16.74 -6.84
CA LEU A 30 -7.01 17.76 -5.93
C LEU A 30 -8.19 17.18 -5.12
N ARG A 31 -8.23 17.52 -3.85
CA ARG A 31 -9.28 17.22 -2.88
C ARG A 31 -9.62 18.50 -2.13
N ILE A 32 -10.88 18.75 -1.87
CA ILE A 32 -11.32 19.85 -1.00
C ILE A 32 -12.11 19.22 0.13
N ARG A 33 -11.90 19.65 1.37
CA ARG A 33 -12.76 19.24 2.48
C ARG A 33 -13.99 20.15 2.50
N ARG A 34 -15.19 19.57 2.39
CA ARG A 34 -16.51 20.23 2.47
C ARG A 34 -16.85 20.54 3.93
N GLN A 35 -16.19 21.52 4.56
CA GLN A 35 -16.49 21.85 5.96
C GLN A 35 -17.47 23.03 6.14
N ASP A 36 -17.77 23.84 5.11
CA ASP A 36 -18.60 25.06 5.30
C ASP A 36 -19.68 25.30 4.22
N PHE A 37 -20.08 24.28 3.45
CA PHE A 37 -21.22 24.42 2.52
C PHE A 37 -22.40 23.61 3.03
N GLN A 38 -23.47 24.29 3.46
CA GLN A 38 -24.71 23.66 3.90
C GLN A 38 -25.14 22.63 2.85
N ALA A 39 -25.28 21.39 3.31
CA ALA A 39 -25.62 20.25 2.49
C ALA A 39 -27.09 20.37 2.06
N GLU A 40 -27.35 21.04 0.94
CA GLU A 40 -28.53 20.70 0.16
C GLU A 40 -28.31 19.31 -0.45
N SER A 41 -29.32 18.49 -0.19
CA SER A 41 -29.41 17.04 -0.29
C SER A 41 -29.38 16.53 -1.73
N PHE A 42 -28.19 16.27 -2.25
CA PHE A 42 -28.02 15.37 -3.39
C PHE A 42 -27.51 14.00 -2.91
N GLY A 43 -28.44 13.04 -2.82
CA GLY A 43 -28.23 11.61 -3.13
C GLY A 43 -27.15 10.79 -2.42
N LEU A 44 -26.43 11.29 -1.42
CA LEU A 44 -25.51 10.46 -0.63
C LEU A 44 -26.34 9.37 0.08
N THR A 45 -26.05 8.10 -0.19
CA THR A 45 -26.70 7.00 0.52
C THR A 45 -26.43 7.11 2.02
N SER A 46 -27.29 6.51 2.85
CA SER A 46 -27.10 6.45 4.31
C SER A 46 -25.71 5.94 4.69
N LYS A 47 -25.14 5.07 3.87
CA LYS A 47 -23.87 4.37 4.12
C LYS A 47 -22.66 5.28 3.96
N ARG A 48 -22.63 6.06 2.88
CA ARG A 48 -21.57 7.04 2.64
C ARG A 48 -21.46 8.06 3.78
N ARG A 49 -22.62 8.50 4.28
CA ARG A 49 -22.72 9.45 5.39
C ARG A 49 -22.22 8.85 6.70
N ASP A 50 -22.66 7.64 7.03
CA ASP A 50 -22.21 6.92 8.24
C ASP A 50 -20.69 6.77 8.28
N PHE A 51 -20.08 6.34 7.16
CA PHE A 51 -18.63 6.29 7.02
C PHE A 51 -17.96 7.64 7.28
N GLU A 52 -18.47 8.73 6.68
CA GLU A 52 -17.89 10.06 6.85
C GLU A 52 -18.02 10.57 8.29
N GLU A 53 -19.14 10.30 8.96
CA GLU A 53 -19.37 10.66 10.36
C GLU A 53 -18.42 9.91 11.31
N ARG A 54 -18.27 8.60 11.13
CA ARG A 54 -17.32 7.79 11.92
C ARG A 54 -15.89 8.24 11.69
N LEU A 55 -15.51 8.43 10.43
CA LEU A 55 -14.19 8.93 10.10
C LEU A 55 -13.98 10.34 10.69
N ALA A 56 -15.02 11.16 10.80
CA ALA A 56 -14.96 12.47 11.44
C ALA A 56 -14.90 12.43 12.99
N ARG A 57 -14.68 11.27 13.62
CA ARG A 57 -14.39 11.18 15.05
C ARG A 57 -12.92 10.85 15.35
N LEU A 58 -12.16 10.45 14.32
CA LEU A 58 -10.79 9.97 14.43
C LEU A 58 -9.79 11.05 14.02
N ASP A 59 -8.79 11.35 14.85
CA ASP A 59 -7.74 12.34 14.60
C ASP A 59 -6.42 11.72 14.13
N ASN A 60 -6.08 10.53 14.60
CA ASN A 60 -4.83 9.86 14.28
C ASN A 60 -4.80 9.43 12.79
N PRO A 61 -3.83 9.91 11.98
CA PRO A 61 -3.79 9.62 10.54
C PRO A 61 -3.78 8.12 10.20
N ARG A 62 -3.09 7.30 11.01
CA ARG A 62 -3.00 5.84 10.77
C ARG A 62 -4.31 5.13 11.08
N VAL A 63 -4.98 5.54 12.15
CA VAL A 63 -6.29 5.00 12.53
C VAL A 63 -7.35 5.42 11.51
N ARG A 64 -7.26 6.65 11.00
CA ARG A 64 -8.09 7.12 9.89
C ARG A 64 -7.85 6.29 8.62
N ASP A 65 -6.59 6.00 8.27
CA ASP A 65 -6.24 5.16 7.12
C ASP A 65 -6.75 3.71 7.30
N LEU A 66 -6.69 3.16 8.52
CA LEU A 66 -7.27 1.86 8.87
C LEU A 66 -8.79 1.88 8.70
N ALA A 67 -9.48 2.85 9.31
CA ALA A 67 -10.92 3.03 9.20
C ALA A 67 -11.34 3.19 7.74
N TRP A 68 -10.58 3.95 6.95
CA TRP A 68 -10.81 4.11 5.52
C TRP A 68 -10.74 2.79 4.75
N SER A 69 -9.77 1.93 5.09
CA SER A 69 -9.56 0.65 4.41
C SER A 69 -10.66 -0.39 4.65
N VAL A 70 -11.48 -0.25 5.70
CA VAL A 70 -12.51 -1.24 6.06
C VAL A 70 -13.94 -0.69 6.16
N LEU A 71 -14.11 0.61 6.39
CA LEU A 71 -15.40 1.30 6.42
C LEU A 71 -15.62 2.16 5.17
N GLY A 72 -14.54 2.52 4.45
CA GLY A 72 -14.64 3.32 3.24
C GLY A 72 -15.34 2.53 2.14
N PRO A 73 -16.19 3.19 1.33
CA PRO A 73 -16.90 2.50 0.27
C PRO A 73 -15.92 1.90 -0.73
N GLY A 74 -16.17 0.65 -1.13
CA GLY A 74 -15.47 0.00 -2.22
C GLY A 74 -15.57 0.80 -3.53
N LEU A 75 -14.58 0.63 -4.40
CA LEU A 75 -14.62 1.08 -5.79
C LEU A 75 -15.63 0.25 -6.59
N CYS A 76 -15.81 -1.02 -6.23
CA CYS A 76 -16.74 -1.94 -6.88
C CYS A 76 -18.02 -2.15 -6.05
N SER A 77 -19.15 -2.40 -6.73
CA SER A 77 -20.43 -2.86 -6.18
C SER A 77 -20.86 -4.19 -6.81
N ASP A 78 -21.78 -4.87 -6.15
CA ASP A 78 -22.38 -6.13 -6.59
C ASP A 78 -23.50 -5.97 -7.64
N ARG A 79 -23.69 -4.76 -8.17
CA ARG A 79 -24.78 -4.44 -9.12
C ARG A 79 -24.61 -5.06 -10.50
N ASP A 80 -23.40 -5.49 -10.86
CA ASP A 80 -23.12 -6.11 -12.15
C ASP A 80 -23.66 -7.55 -12.17
N ALA A 81 -24.50 -7.87 -13.15
CA ALA A 81 -25.13 -9.20 -13.23
C ALA A 81 -24.12 -10.34 -13.51
N THR A 82 -22.98 -10.03 -14.12
CA THR A 82 -21.97 -11.03 -14.49
C THR A 82 -20.95 -11.20 -13.37
N TRP A 83 -20.46 -10.09 -12.82
CA TRP A 83 -19.31 -10.08 -11.91
C TRP A 83 -19.64 -9.67 -10.48
N GLY A 84 -20.85 -9.19 -10.20
CA GLY A 84 -21.24 -8.66 -8.90
C GLY A 84 -21.14 -9.68 -7.77
N SER A 85 -21.40 -10.95 -8.05
CA SER A 85 -21.27 -12.06 -7.09
C SER A 85 -19.83 -12.28 -6.59
N HIS A 86 -18.84 -11.80 -7.35
CA HIS A 86 -17.44 -11.86 -6.96
C HIS A 86 -17.00 -10.70 -6.08
N VAL A 87 -17.81 -9.64 -5.93
CA VAL A 87 -17.45 -8.49 -5.11
C VAL A 87 -17.59 -8.82 -3.63
N PHE A 88 -16.52 -8.56 -2.87
CA PHE A 88 -16.60 -8.49 -1.43
C PHE A 88 -17.20 -7.12 -1.09
N THR A 89 -18.48 -7.05 -0.77
CA THR A 89 -19.17 -5.78 -0.52
C THR A 89 -18.83 -5.23 0.86
N ASP A 90 -19.06 -3.94 1.09
CA ASP A 90 -18.80 -3.36 2.41
C ASP A 90 -19.74 -3.97 3.48
N GLU A 91 -20.94 -4.45 3.10
CA GLU A 91 -21.83 -5.23 3.98
C GLU A 91 -21.16 -6.54 4.43
N ARG A 92 -20.45 -7.21 3.52
CA ARG A 92 -19.67 -8.42 3.85
C ARG A 92 -18.46 -8.09 4.72
N MET A 93 -17.79 -6.95 4.48
CA MET A 93 -16.71 -6.48 5.35
C MET A 93 -17.23 -6.17 6.77
N ASN A 94 -18.36 -5.48 6.89
CA ASN A 94 -18.98 -5.18 8.17
C ASN A 94 -19.48 -6.46 8.88
N ALA A 95 -20.03 -7.42 8.14
CA ALA A 95 -20.40 -8.72 8.71
C ALA A 95 -19.18 -9.52 9.18
N LEU A 96 -18.05 -9.39 8.49
CA LEU A 96 -16.80 -10.07 8.80
C LEU A 96 -16.11 -9.48 10.04
N LEU A 97 -16.09 -8.15 10.18
CA LEU A 97 -15.38 -7.48 11.27
C LEU A 97 -16.28 -7.11 12.46
N GLY A 98 -17.60 -7.07 12.27
CA GLY A 98 -18.53 -6.48 13.23
C GLY A 98 -18.45 -4.94 13.26
N ASP A 99 -19.09 -4.34 14.25
CA ASP A 99 -18.94 -2.89 14.49
C ASP A 99 -17.59 -2.61 15.16
N VAL A 100 -16.68 -2.01 14.40
CA VAL A 100 -15.30 -1.71 14.83
C VAL A 100 -15.14 -0.30 15.41
N THR A 101 -16.23 0.42 15.66
CA THR A 101 -16.19 1.84 16.05
C THR A 101 -15.42 2.06 17.35
N ASP A 102 -15.69 1.26 18.38
CA ASP A 102 -15.06 1.41 19.69
C ASP A 102 -13.58 1.01 19.65
N GLU A 103 -13.24 -0.04 18.91
CA GLU A 103 -11.87 -0.48 18.65
C GLU A 103 -11.06 0.63 17.97
N LEU A 104 -11.60 1.24 16.91
CA LEU A 104 -10.96 2.35 16.21
C LEU A 104 -10.74 3.54 17.16
N GLN A 105 -11.72 3.87 18.00
CA GLN A 105 -11.59 4.96 18.96
C GLN A 105 -10.52 4.67 20.02
N ARG A 106 -10.37 3.42 20.46
CA ARG A 106 -9.29 3.01 21.38
C ARG A 106 -7.90 3.17 20.75
N LEU A 107 -7.78 2.85 19.45
CA LEU A 107 -6.52 2.94 18.70
C LEU A 107 -6.01 4.38 18.51
N GLU A 108 -6.83 5.41 18.70
CA GLU A 108 -6.38 6.81 18.65
C GLU A 108 -5.22 7.10 19.60
N SER A 109 -5.20 6.41 20.75
CA SER A 109 -4.18 6.55 21.79
C SER A 109 -3.26 5.32 21.94
N ASP A 110 -3.62 4.18 21.38
CA ASP A 110 -2.84 2.94 21.49
C ASP A 110 -1.77 2.86 20.38
N PRO A 111 -0.47 2.76 20.72
CA PRO A 111 0.58 2.61 19.73
C PRO A 111 0.59 1.23 19.04
N LYS A 112 -0.35 0.33 19.31
CA LYS A 112 -0.41 -1.02 18.73
C LYS A 112 -0.45 -1.02 17.20
N LEU A 113 -1.30 -0.18 16.58
CA LEU A 113 -1.35 -0.06 15.12
C LEU A 113 -0.02 0.44 14.55
N GLU A 114 0.60 1.42 15.20
CA GLU A 114 1.88 1.96 14.77
C GLU A 114 2.99 0.92 14.90
N ARG A 115 3.05 0.18 16.02
CA ARG A 115 3.99 -0.94 16.23
C ARG A 115 3.80 -2.04 15.19
N TRP A 116 2.56 -2.39 14.86
CA TRP A 116 2.25 -3.35 13.80
C TRP A 116 2.77 -2.87 12.46
N LEU A 117 2.43 -1.63 12.07
CA LEU A 117 2.89 -1.05 10.81
C LEU A 117 4.41 -0.94 10.77
N GLN A 118 5.11 -0.71 11.88
CA GLN A 118 6.57 -0.70 11.88
C GLN A 118 7.18 -2.10 11.74
N ALA A 119 6.57 -3.11 12.35
CA ALA A 119 7.07 -4.49 12.29
C ALA A 119 6.71 -5.23 10.99
N HIS A 120 5.63 -4.84 10.32
CA HIS A 120 5.11 -5.58 9.17
C HIS A 120 5.91 -5.27 7.89
N ALA A 121 6.78 -6.19 7.45
CA ALA A 121 7.80 -5.90 6.42
C ALA A 121 7.28 -5.30 5.10
N ARG A 122 6.05 -5.62 4.67
CA ARG A 122 5.40 -5.03 3.48
C ARG A 122 5.13 -3.51 3.62
N SER A 123 4.77 -3.04 4.80
CA SER A 123 4.48 -1.61 5.08
C SER A 123 5.71 -0.71 4.92
N GLN A 124 6.92 -1.27 5.05
CA GLN A 124 8.19 -0.55 4.95
C GLN A 124 8.51 -0.12 3.51
N SER A 125 7.73 -0.62 2.54
CA SER A 125 7.84 -0.21 1.14
C SER A 125 7.26 1.19 0.90
N GLN A 126 7.71 1.83 -0.18
CA GLN A 126 7.15 3.12 -0.62
C GLN A 126 5.84 2.96 -1.44
N LEU A 127 5.30 1.74 -1.52
CA LEU A 127 4.12 1.42 -2.31
C LEU A 127 2.86 1.52 -1.44
N VAL A 128 1.89 2.31 -1.89
CA VAL A 128 0.60 2.49 -1.19
C VAL A 128 -0.12 1.14 -1.01
N GLY A 129 -0.03 0.24 -1.99
CA GLY A 129 -0.66 -1.08 -1.94
C GLY A 129 -0.23 -1.91 -0.73
N HIS A 130 1.08 -2.02 -0.50
CA HIS A 130 1.57 -2.80 0.64
C HIS A 130 1.22 -2.17 2.00
N TYR A 131 1.18 -0.83 2.08
CA TYR A 131 0.69 -0.15 3.28
C TYR A 131 -0.78 -0.48 3.54
N TYR A 132 -1.61 -0.40 2.51
CA TYR A 132 -3.02 -0.73 2.55
C TYR A 132 -3.28 -2.19 2.93
N GLU A 133 -2.55 -3.13 2.32
CA GLU A 133 -2.60 -4.54 2.74
C GLU A 133 -2.20 -4.71 4.21
N SER A 134 -1.15 -4.03 4.68
CA SER A 134 -0.76 -4.10 6.09
C SER A 134 -1.89 -3.65 7.04
N LEU A 135 -2.70 -2.66 6.63
CA LEU A 135 -3.88 -2.21 7.37
C LEU A 135 -5.01 -3.25 7.34
N LEU A 136 -5.29 -3.87 6.19
CA LEU A 136 -6.27 -4.95 6.10
C LEU A 136 -5.87 -6.16 6.95
N HIS A 137 -4.58 -6.51 6.94
CA HIS A 137 -4.07 -7.60 7.78
C HIS A 137 -4.31 -7.29 9.26
N PHE A 138 -3.98 -6.06 9.70
CA PHE A 138 -4.29 -5.62 11.06
C PHE A 138 -5.79 -5.69 11.34
N ALA A 139 -6.64 -5.24 10.42
CA ALA A 139 -8.09 -5.29 10.59
C ALA A 139 -8.59 -6.72 10.79
N PHE A 140 -8.18 -7.66 9.95
CA PHE A 140 -8.58 -9.06 10.08
C PHE A 140 -8.08 -9.66 11.40
N ALA A 141 -6.80 -9.50 11.72
CA ALA A 141 -6.19 -10.13 12.89
C ALA A 141 -6.64 -9.50 14.22
N GLU A 142 -6.78 -8.18 14.29
CA GLU A 142 -6.93 -7.44 15.55
C GLU A 142 -8.32 -6.87 15.77
N LEU A 143 -9.02 -6.46 14.70
CA LEU A 143 -10.40 -5.98 14.82
C LEU A 143 -11.38 -7.16 14.72
N GLY A 144 -11.23 -7.98 13.67
CA GLY A 144 -12.09 -9.14 13.44
C GLY A 144 -11.70 -10.39 14.23
N GLN A 145 -10.48 -10.44 14.79
CA GLN A 145 -9.92 -11.64 15.43
C GLN A 145 -9.96 -12.88 14.52
N ILE A 146 -9.78 -12.65 13.21
CA ILE A 146 -9.84 -13.65 12.16
C ILE A 146 -8.43 -14.20 11.91
N THR A 147 -8.32 -15.52 11.94
CA THR A 147 -7.07 -16.18 11.55
C THR A 147 -6.84 -16.05 10.06
N VAL A 148 -5.74 -15.42 9.67
CA VAL A 148 -5.27 -15.38 8.28
C VAL A 148 -4.50 -16.68 8.00
N ALA A 149 -5.06 -17.57 7.18
CA ALA A 149 -4.48 -18.88 6.85
C ALA A 149 -3.22 -18.73 6.00
N THR A 150 -3.27 -17.84 5.00
CA THR A 150 -2.07 -17.36 4.32
C THR A 150 -2.26 -15.93 3.84
N TYR A 151 -1.15 -15.23 3.71
CA TYR A 151 -1.05 -13.86 3.24
C TYR A 151 0.08 -13.77 2.22
N SER A 152 -0.20 -13.15 1.07
CA SER A 152 0.74 -12.97 -0.02
C SER A 152 1.39 -14.28 -0.45
N GLU A 153 0.56 -15.27 -0.76
CA GLU A 153 0.99 -16.61 -1.10
C GLU A 153 1.37 -16.70 -2.58
N PRO A 154 2.65 -16.90 -2.92
CA PRO A 154 3.06 -17.03 -4.31
C PRO A 154 2.52 -18.32 -4.91
N ILE A 155 2.00 -18.25 -6.13
CA ILE A 155 1.59 -19.44 -6.89
C ILE A 155 2.71 -19.82 -7.86
N PRO A 156 3.35 -20.98 -7.69
CA PRO A 156 4.31 -21.52 -8.65
C PRO A 156 3.76 -21.59 -10.06
N LYS A 157 4.57 -21.27 -11.08
CA LYS A 157 4.29 -21.76 -12.44
C LYS A 157 4.54 -23.27 -12.46
N GLU A 158 3.58 -24.03 -12.94
CA GLU A 158 3.80 -25.44 -13.28
C GLU A 158 4.89 -25.50 -14.37
N ARG A 159 6.03 -26.14 -14.04
CA ARG A 159 7.04 -26.50 -15.04
C ARG A 159 6.84 -27.97 -15.41
N PRO A 160 7.06 -28.36 -16.67
CA PRO A 160 7.39 -29.75 -16.97
C PRO A 160 8.60 -30.13 -16.13
N SER A 161 8.57 -31.31 -15.53
CA SER A 161 9.57 -31.86 -14.61
C SER A 161 11.01 -31.56 -15.04
N GLU A 162 11.68 -30.62 -14.36
CA GLU A 162 13.13 -30.47 -14.37
C GLU A 162 13.63 -30.45 -12.93
N GLN A 163 14.32 -31.52 -12.56
CA GLN A 163 15.16 -31.62 -11.38
C GLN A 163 16.29 -30.59 -11.51
N GLY A 164 16.19 -29.50 -10.74
CA GLY A 164 17.20 -28.45 -10.69
C GLY A 164 17.43 -28.01 -9.26
N GLU A 165 18.61 -28.34 -8.73
CA GLU A 165 19.06 -27.99 -7.39
C GLU A 165 18.92 -26.48 -7.10
N GLY A 166 18.33 -26.16 -5.95
CA GLY A 166 17.85 -24.83 -5.59
C GLY A 166 18.95 -23.82 -5.26
N LYS A 167 19.40 -23.06 -6.25
CA LYS A 167 20.19 -21.83 -6.03
C LYS A 167 19.31 -20.74 -5.41
N ALA A 168 19.63 -20.28 -4.19
CA ALA A 168 19.00 -19.09 -3.61
C ALA A 168 19.63 -17.83 -4.20
N GLN A 169 18.83 -16.85 -4.65
CA GLN A 169 19.34 -15.54 -5.06
C GLN A 169 18.48 -14.33 -4.64
N VAL A 170 19.16 -13.43 -3.92
CA VAL A 170 19.25 -11.95 -3.98
C VAL A 170 17.97 -11.10 -3.89
N ARG A 171 17.88 -10.31 -2.81
CA ARG A 171 17.23 -8.99 -2.81
C ARG A 171 18.24 -7.89 -2.48
N ARG A 172 18.06 -6.72 -3.11
CA ARG A 172 18.79 -5.48 -2.83
C ARG A 172 18.07 -4.79 -1.66
N PHE A 173 18.59 -4.91 -0.45
CA PHE A 173 17.93 -4.35 0.73
C PHE A 173 18.11 -2.82 0.76
N ARG A 174 17.00 -2.08 0.89
CA ARG A 174 16.97 -0.62 1.06
C ARG A 174 15.97 -0.30 2.19
N PRO A 175 16.27 0.66 3.08
CA PRO A 175 17.49 1.47 3.15
C PRO A 175 18.70 0.68 3.73
N PRO A 176 19.95 1.16 3.51
CA PRO A 176 21.11 0.61 4.21
C PRO A 176 20.95 0.72 5.72
N LEU A 177 21.59 -0.19 6.47
CA LEU A 177 21.66 -0.07 7.92
C LEU A 177 22.45 1.19 8.26
N LYS A 178 21.88 2.05 9.11
CA LYS A 178 22.54 3.26 9.61
C LYS A 178 23.00 3.01 11.04
N SER A 179 24.19 3.48 11.39
CA SER A 179 24.61 3.52 12.78
C SER A 179 23.74 4.53 13.57
N SER A 180 23.56 4.28 14.86
CA SER A 180 23.09 5.25 15.83
C SER A 180 24.19 6.30 16.09
N ALA A 181 23.74 7.53 16.34
CA ALA A 181 24.49 8.79 16.48
C ALA A 181 26.04 8.69 16.51
N GLY A 182 26.68 9.19 15.44
CA GLY A 182 28.11 9.59 15.47
C GLY A 182 28.99 9.01 14.37
N VAL A 183 28.56 7.95 13.65
CA VAL A 183 29.45 7.26 12.71
C VAL A 183 28.80 7.04 11.33
N ASP A 184 29.22 7.79 10.30
CA ASP A 184 28.66 7.69 8.94
C ASP A 184 29.09 6.39 8.22
N PHE A 185 28.57 5.23 8.65
CA PHE A 185 28.73 3.94 7.96
C PHE A 185 27.39 3.39 7.49
N PHE A 186 27.42 2.74 6.32
CA PHE A 186 26.25 2.11 5.71
C PHE A 186 26.54 0.64 5.44
N CYS A 187 25.81 -0.27 6.09
CA CYS A 187 25.86 -1.68 5.73
C CYS A 187 24.74 -2.01 4.73
N ASN A 188 25.14 -2.46 3.54
CA ASN A 188 24.23 -2.96 2.52
C ASN A 188 24.29 -4.48 2.49
N VAL A 189 23.24 -5.15 2.93
CA VAL A 189 23.09 -6.59 2.69
C VAL A 189 22.94 -6.81 1.19
N ARG A 190 23.87 -7.56 0.61
CA ARG A 190 23.94 -7.87 -0.81
C ARG A 190 23.24 -9.20 -1.13
N ARG A 191 23.37 -10.17 -0.23
CA ARG A 191 22.81 -11.51 -0.41
C ARG A 191 22.55 -12.15 0.96
N ALA A 192 21.47 -12.92 1.04
CA ALA A 192 21.24 -13.87 2.13
C ALA A 192 20.87 -15.22 1.50
N THR A 193 21.60 -16.28 1.83
CA THR A 193 21.51 -17.60 1.20
C THR A 193 21.30 -18.65 2.28
N PHE A 194 20.27 -19.47 2.12
CA PHE A 194 20.07 -20.65 2.95
C PHE A 194 20.68 -21.89 2.29
N ALA A 195 21.58 -22.54 3.00
CA ALA A 195 22.16 -23.82 2.63
C ALA A 195 21.39 -24.99 3.29
N PRO A 196 21.42 -26.19 2.70
CA PRO A 196 20.92 -27.41 3.33
C PRO A 196 21.53 -27.60 4.73
N GLY A 197 20.72 -28.01 5.70
CA GLY A 197 21.16 -28.16 7.10
C GLY A 197 20.96 -26.93 7.99
N GLY A 198 20.14 -25.95 7.57
CA GLY A 198 19.75 -24.81 8.42
C GLY A 198 20.79 -23.70 8.53
N GLN A 199 21.76 -23.64 7.61
CA GLN A 199 22.77 -22.59 7.61
C GLN A 199 22.29 -21.38 6.79
N LEU A 200 22.36 -20.18 7.37
CA LEU A 200 22.13 -18.90 6.71
C LEU A 200 23.45 -18.16 6.51
N GLN A 201 23.76 -17.82 5.26
CA GLN A 201 24.93 -17.04 4.87
C GLN A 201 24.49 -15.64 4.43
N VAL A 202 25.07 -14.59 5.01
CA VAL A 202 24.75 -13.19 4.71
C VAL A 202 26.00 -12.51 4.15
N ASP A 203 25.95 -12.13 2.88
CA ASP A 203 26.95 -11.27 2.24
C ASP A 203 26.51 -9.82 2.36
N PHE A 204 27.40 -8.96 2.84
CA PHE A 204 27.13 -7.53 2.98
C PHE A 204 28.33 -6.68 2.58
N GLN A 205 28.07 -5.42 2.27
CA GLN A 205 29.10 -4.43 1.99
C GLN A 205 28.96 -3.25 2.94
N LEU A 206 30.02 -2.98 3.68
CA LEU A 206 30.14 -1.78 4.49
C LEU A 206 30.71 -0.65 3.63
N LYS A 207 30.01 0.48 3.58
CA LYS A 207 30.47 1.71 2.94
C LYS A 207 30.77 2.76 3.98
N ARG A 208 31.95 3.36 3.85
CA ARG A 208 32.35 4.57 4.56
C ARG A 208 31.62 5.76 3.94
N GLY A 209 30.84 6.46 4.73
CA GLY A 209 30.18 7.72 4.37
C GLY A 209 31.17 8.88 4.47
N ARG A 210 30.88 9.90 5.28
CA ARG A 210 31.79 11.04 5.51
C ARG A 210 32.72 10.86 6.72
N SER A 211 32.56 9.77 7.48
CA SER A 211 33.38 9.51 8.67
C SER A 211 34.82 9.13 8.27
N GLN A 212 35.78 9.70 9.02
CA GLN A 212 37.20 9.35 8.93
C GLN A 212 37.60 8.24 9.91
N ASP A 213 36.71 7.87 10.83
CA ASP A 213 36.97 6.85 11.85
C ASP A 213 37.07 5.45 11.23
N ASP A 214 37.74 4.52 11.91
CA ASP A 214 37.70 3.13 11.48
C ASP A 214 36.32 2.52 11.68
N PRO A 215 35.90 1.60 10.78
CA PRO A 215 34.64 0.89 10.95
C PRO A 215 34.64 0.14 12.29
N PRO A 216 33.50 0.10 13.00
CA PRO A 216 33.38 -0.79 14.14
C PRO A 216 33.59 -2.24 13.68
N PRO A 217 34.17 -3.11 14.53
CA PRO A 217 34.33 -4.51 14.18
C PRO A 217 32.97 -5.16 13.87
N PRO A 218 32.92 -6.14 12.96
CA PRO A 218 31.67 -6.82 12.62
C PRO A 218 31.17 -7.62 13.83
N GLU A 219 30.11 -7.14 14.45
CA GLU A 219 29.37 -7.85 15.50
C GLU A 219 28.02 -8.30 14.96
N CYS A 220 28.00 -8.93 13.77
CA CYS A 220 26.76 -9.26 13.11
C CYS A 220 25.87 -10.13 13.99
N VAL A 221 24.63 -9.68 14.18
CA VAL A 221 23.60 -10.39 14.94
C VAL A 221 22.43 -10.68 14.03
N LEU A 222 21.93 -11.91 14.10
CA LEU A 222 20.69 -12.33 13.50
C LEU A 222 19.66 -12.50 14.62
N HIS A 223 18.61 -11.69 14.62
CA HIS A 223 17.46 -11.90 15.49
C HIS A 223 16.50 -12.85 14.79
N VAL A 224 16.28 -14.03 15.37
CA VAL A 224 15.32 -15.03 14.88
C VAL A 224 14.16 -15.06 15.86
N ASP A 225 12.97 -14.65 15.42
CA ASP A 225 11.76 -14.53 16.24
C ASP A 225 11.99 -13.72 17.55
N GLY A 226 12.84 -12.70 17.47
CA GLY A 226 13.20 -11.81 18.58
C GLY A 226 14.42 -12.27 19.38
N GLU A 227 14.83 -13.54 19.29
CA GLU A 227 16.01 -14.05 19.98
C GLU A 227 17.30 -13.71 19.22
N ALA A 228 18.24 -13.06 19.90
CA ALA A 228 19.51 -12.66 19.30
C ALA A 228 20.45 -13.87 19.16
N ARG A 229 20.84 -14.19 17.93
CA ARG A 229 21.86 -15.18 17.60
C ARG A 229 23.10 -14.48 17.08
N ARG A 230 24.23 -14.68 17.76
CA ARG A 230 25.53 -14.22 17.26
C ARG A 230 26.00 -15.15 16.14
N MET A 231 26.76 -14.58 15.19
CA MET A 231 27.37 -15.33 14.10
C MET A 231 28.17 -16.54 14.59
N ALA A 232 28.19 -17.61 13.80
CA ALA A 232 29.08 -18.75 14.01
C ALA A 232 30.49 -18.48 13.45
N SER A 233 30.59 -17.70 12.36
CA SER A 233 31.86 -17.23 11.80
C SER A 233 31.65 -15.99 10.91
N HIS A 234 32.70 -15.18 10.76
CA HIS A 234 32.78 -14.14 9.72
C HIS A 234 34.14 -14.10 9.05
N ALA A 235 34.17 -13.53 7.84
CA ALA A 235 35.38 -13.07 7.19
C ALA A 235 35.18 -11.65 6.68
N MET A 236 36.22 -10.83 6.73
CA MET A 236 36.25 -9.50 6.12
C MET A 236 37.44 -9.39 5.18
N SER A 237 37.20 -8.89 3.97
CA SER A 237 38.26 -8.51 3.05
C SER A 237 38.34 -6.99 2.97
N VAL A 238 39.55 -6.45 3.12
CA VAL A 238 39.80 -5.01 3.15
C VAL A 238 40.37 -4.57 1.81
N GLY A 239 39.55 -3.87 1.02
CA GLY A 239 39.94 -3.16 -0.21
C GLY A 239 39.24 -1.80 -0.30
N ASN A 240 39.05 -1.23 -1.50
CA ASN A 240 38.30 0.03 -1.68
C ASN A 240 36.83 -0.03 -1.20
N ALA A 241 36.31 -1.23 -0.98
CA ALA A 241 35.11 -1.48 -0.21
C ALA A 241 35.35 -2.62 0.77
N MET A 242 34.68 -2.56 1.93
CA MET A 242 34.78 -3.56 2.99
C MET A 242 33.64 -4.56 2.81
N ASP A 243 33.92 -5.62 2.07
CA ASP A 243 32.99 -6.72 1.86
C ASP A 243 33.11 -7.71 3.03
N GLY A 244 31.96 -8.09 3.59
CA GLY A 244 31.87 -8.98 4.74
C GLY A 244 30.91 -10.14 4.47
N HIS A 245 31.22 -11.26 5.11
CA HIS A 245 30.44 -12.49 5.04
C HIS A 245 30.18 -12.99 6.46
N ALA A 246 28.92 -13.29 6.80
CA ALA A 246 28.52 -13.83 8.09
C ALA A 246 27.72 -15.14 7.92
N ILE A 247 28.03 -16.13 8.76
CA ILE A 247 27.36 -17.43 8.76
C ILE A 247 26.62 -17.62 10.08
N PHE A 248 25.34 -18.01 10.01
CA PHE A 248 24.49 -18.40 11.14
C PHE A 248 24.05 -19.85 10.94
N ASN A 249 24.15 -20.67 11.98
CA ASN A 249 23.72 -22.08 11.94
C ASN A 249 22.33 -22.24 12.60
N ASP A 250 21.69 -23.38 12.36
CA ASP A 250 20.42 -23.78 12.96
C ASP A 250 19.25 -22.80 12.74
N VAL A 251 19.27 -22.08 11.62
CA VAL A 251 18.22 -21.14 11.20
C VAL A 251 17.16 -21.90 10.41
N THR A 252 15.94 -21.95 10.94
CA THR A 252 14.80 -22.61 10.29
C THR A 252 14.18 -21.68 9.24
N ALA A 253 13.83 -22.23 8.08
CA ALA A 253 13.10 -21.48 7.07
C ALA A 253 11.68 -21.15 7.57
N GLY A 254 11.25 -19.89 7.43
CA GLY A 254 9.92 -19.43 7.84
C GLY A 254 9.87 -18.56 9.10
N CYS A 255 10.97 -18.42 9.85
CA CYS A 255 11.07 -17.51 11.00
C CYS A 255 11.18 -16.04 10.58
N THR A 256 10.79 -15.12 11.46
CA THR A 256 11.08 -13.69 11.29
C THR A 256 12.55 -13.47 11.58
N MET A 257 13.28 -12.91 10.61
CA MET A 257 14.72 -12.73 10.71
C MET A 257 15.11 -11.28 10.50
N ASN A 258 15.79 -10.69 11.47
CA ASN A 258 16.35 -9.34 11.35
C ASN A 258 17.86 -9.39 11.52
N PHE A 259 18.59 -8.93 10.50
CA PHE A 259 20.05 -8.85 10.52
C PHE A 259 20.50 -7.45 10.91
N THR A 260 21.51 -7.37 11.77
CA THR A 260 22.29 -6.14 11.98
C THR A 260 23.78 -6.42 11.86
N TYR A 261 24.53 -5.42 11.39
CA TYR A 261 25.99 -5.50 11.27
C TYR A 261 26.70 -5.40 12.63
N ALA A 262 26.16 -4.58 13.52
CA ALA A 262 26.63 -4.42 14.90
C ALA A 262 25.49 -3.83 15.75
N PRO A 263 25.51 -3.94 17.09
CA PRO A 263 24.44 -3.40 17.95
C PRO A 263 24.14 -1.91 17.75
N SER A 264 25.13 -1.13 17.30
CA SER A 264 24.96 0.28 16.97
C SER A 264 24.26 0.53 15.62
N PHE A 265 24.02 -0.49 14.79
CA PHE A 265 23.33 -0.35 13.51
C PHE A 265 21.85 -0.69 13.62
N SER A 266 21.03 -0.01 12.82
CA SER A 266 19.64 -0.43 12.58
C SER A 266 19.59 -1.87 12.05
N GLN A 267 18.45 -2.53 12.19
CA GLN A 267 18.24 -3.89 11.68
C GLN A 267 17.58 -3.88 10.30
N VAL A 268 17.75 -4.95 9.53
CA VAL A 268 17.05 -5.20 8.27
C VAL A 268 16.41 -6.58 8.28
N SER A 269 15.14 -6.66 7.91
CA SER A 269 14.46 -7.94 7.79
C SER A 269 15.00 -8.74 6.61
N LEU A 270 15.49 -9.95 6.88
CA LEU A 270 15.88 -10.95 5.90
C LEU A 270 14.65 -11.82 5.60
N GLU A 271 13.78 -11.34 4.72
CA GLU A 271 12.66 -12.17 4.24
C GLU A 271 13.19 -13.33 3.41
N LEU A 272 12.95 -14.56 3.85
CA LEU A 272 13.09 -15.73 3.01
C LEU A 272 11.95 -15.74 1.97
N PRO A 273 12.24 -15.90 0.67
CA PRO A 273 11.18 -16.11 -0.31
C PRO A 273 10.47 -17.44 -0.01
N LYS A 274 9.14 -17.39 0.19
CA LYS A 274 8.28 -18.58 0.36
C LYS A 274 8.43 -19.60 -0.78
N TYR A 275 8.80 -19.14 -1.98
CA TYR A 275 8.99 -19.98 -3.16
C TYR A 275 10.18 -19.48 -4.03
N LYS A 276 10.97 -20.41 -4.58
CA LYS A 276 12.22 -20.15 -5.34
C LYS A 276 12.08 -20.27 -6.88
N GLY A 277 10.86 -20.39 -7.42
CA GLY A 277 10.63 -20.53 -8.86
C GLY A 277 9.86 -19.35 -9.47
N PRO A 278 9.69 -19.31 -10.81
CA PRO A 278 8.84 -18.34 -11.45
C PRO A 278 7.40 -18.52 -10.94
N VAL A 279 6.79 -17.41 -10.56
CA VAL A 279 5.41 -17.40 -10.07
C VAL A 279 4.45 -17.07 -11.22
N GLN A 280 3.29 -17.71 -11.21
CA GLN A 280 2.18 -17.38 -12.10
C GLN A 280 1.40 -16.17 -11.57
N GLY A 281 1.40 -16.00 -10.25
CA GLY A 281 0.80 -14.88 -9.55
C GLY A 281 0.97 -15.05 -8.04
N GLU A 282 0.16 -14.32 -7.29
CA GLU A 282 0.12 -14.33 -5.83
C GLU A 282 -1.35 -14.28 -5.41
N VAL A 283 -1.68 -14.89 -4.28
CA VAL A 283 -2.98 -14.79 -3.60
C VAL A 283 -2.80 -13.89 -2.38
N ASP A 284 -3.58 -12.81 -2.30
CA ASP A 284 -3.38 -11.78 -1.28
C ASP A 284 -3.75 -12.28 0.12
N TYR A 285 -5.02 -12.62 0.37
CA TYR A 285 -5.44 -13.18 1.67
C TYR A 285 -6.24 -14.45 1.50
N VAL A 286 -5.94 -15.46 2.31
CA VAL A 286 -6.88 -16.54 2.59
C VAL A 286 -7.20 -16.54 4.07
N LEU A 287 -8.46 -16.31 4.40
CA LEU A 287 -8.97 -16.29 5.77
C LEU A 287 -9.54 -17.65 6.15
N TRP A 288 -9.33 -18.06 7.40
CA TRP A 288 -9.97 -19.25 7.94
C TRP A 288 -11.50 -19.09 7.93
N PRO A 289 -12.25 -20.19 7.80
CA PRO A 289 -13.69 -20.16 7.93
C PRO A 289 -14.09 -19.65 9.33
N ASP A 290 -15.09 -18.79 9.41
CA ASP A 290 -15.75 -18.48 10.67
C ASP A 290 -16.53 -19.71 11.18
N ARG A 291 -16.85 -19.78 12.47
CA ARG A 291 -17.59 -20.89 13.11
C ARG A 291 -18.93 -21.21 12.43
N GLY A 292 -19.53 -20.26 11.72
CA GLY A 292 -20.78 -20.44 10.95
C GLY A 292 -20.60 -20.95 9.51
N THR A 293 -19.37 -21.04 8.99
CA THR A 293 -19.09 -21.44 7.61
C THR A 293 -17.98 -22.49 7.56
N ALA A 294 -18.12 -23.54 6.74
CA ALA A 294 -17.07 -24.55 6.56
C ALA A 294 -16.14 -24.24 5.36
N ARG A 295 -15.99 -22.96 4.99
CA ARG A 295 -15.34 -22.53 3.74
C ARG A 295 -14.31 -21.41 3.97
N PHE A 296 -13.10 -21.60 3.46
CA PHE A 296 -12.05 -20.57 3.43
C PHE A 296 -12.47 -19.42 2.52
N LEU A 297 -12.07 -18.20 2.88
CA LEU A 297 -12.34 -17.02 2.08
C LEU A 297 -11.03 -16.46 1.52
N HIS A 298 -10.86 -16.56 0.20
CA HIS A 298 -9.84 -15.82 -0.52
C HIS A 298 -10.34 -14.41 -0.82
N ILE A 299 -9.61 -13.40 -0.34
CA ILE A 299 -9.81 -11.99 -0.68
C ILE A 299 -8.64 -11.53 -1.54
N GLU A 300 -8.92 -11.20 -2.79
CA GLU A 300 -8.00 -10.47 -3.66
C GLU A 300 -8.19 -8.97 -3.39
N ALA A 301 -7.18 -8.31 -2.84
CA ALA A 301 -7.27 -6.96 -2.31
C ALA A 301 -6.55 -5.96 -3.22
N ALA A 302 -7.16 -4.81 -3.48
CA ALA A 302 -6.49 -3.72 -4.19
C ALA A 302 -6.89 -2.35 -3.67
N VAL A 303 -5.93 -1.43 -3.69
CA VAL A 303 -6.21 0.01 -3.62
C VAL A 303 -5.72 0.70 -4.88
N LYS A 304 -6.60 1.44 -5.56
CA LYS A 304 -6.28 2.11 -6.83
C LYS A 304 -6.86 3.50 -6.97
N PHE A 305 -6.19 4.30 -7.79
CA PHE A 305 -6.51 5.70 -8.04
C PHE A 305 -6.45 5.94 -9.54
N TYR A 306 -7.58 6.26 -10.15
CA TYR A 306 -7.69 6.45 -11.59
C TYR A 306 -8.25 7.82 -11.95
N LEU A 307 -7.76 8.38 -13.05
CA LEU A 307 -8.21 9.62 -13.66
C LEU A 307 -9.15 9.28 -14.82
N ALA A 308 -10.31 9.91 -14.87
CA ALA A 308 -11.14 9.93 -16.07
C ALA A 308 -10.35 10.62 -17.19
N ALA A 309 -10.02 9.85 -18.23
CA ALA A 309 -9.25 10.32 -19.39
C ALA A 309 -10.10 11.17 -20.34
N LYS A 310 -11.41 11.02 -20.28
CA LYS A 310 -12.40 11.77 -21.04
C LYS A 310 -13.50 12.28 -20.11
N ASP A 311 -14.20 13.32 -20.55
CA ASP A 311 -15.29 13.93 -19.81
C ASP A 311 -16.51 13.03 -19.69
N ASP A 312 -16.89 12.46 -20.82
CA ASP A 312 -18.04 11.58 -20.90
C ASP A 312 -17.58 10.12 -20.77
N VAL A 313 -17.31 9.68 -19.54
CA VAL A 313 -16.91 8.30 -19.26
C VAL A 313 -18.06 7.33 -19.55
N GLN A 314 -17.77 6.25 -20.25
CA GLN A 314 -18.73 5.24 -20.69
C GLN A 314 -18.35 3.84 -20.25
N GLU A 315 -17.07 3.57 -19.99
CA GLU A 315 -16.57 2.24 -19.65
C GLU A 315 -15.36 2.28 -18.70
N TRP A 316 -14.99 1.12 -18.15
CA TRP A 316 -13.81 1.01 -17.27
C TRP A 316 -12.50 1.41 -17.94
N ASP A 317 -12.39 1.26 -19.26
CA ASP A 317 -11.17 1.58 -20.01
C ASP A 317 -10.93 3.10 -20.14
N ASP A 318 -11.93 3.93 -19.79
CA ASP A 318 -11.81 5.40 -19.76
C ASP A 318 -11.04 5.94 -18.55
N PHE A 319 -10.66 5.06 -17.62
CA PHE A 319 -10.00 5.42 -16.37
C PHE A 319 -8.53 4.98 -16.39
N ILE A 320 -7.62 5.96 -16.42
CA ILE A 320 -6.18 5.75 -16.48
C ILE A 320 -5.50 6.12 -15.16
N ALA A 321 -4.55 5.33 -14.71
CA ALA A 321 -3.75 5.69 -13.54
C ALA A 321 -2.70 6.75 -13.95
N PRO A 322 -1.97 7.32 -12.97
CA PRO A 322 -0.86 8.24 -13.26
C PRO A 322 0.21 7.64 -14.19
N ASN A 323 0.40 6.31 -14.14
CA ASN A 323 1.06 5.58 -15.21
C ASN A 323 -0.01 5.09 -16.19
N PRO A 324 -0.08 5.61 -17.43
CA PRO A 324 -1.17 5.29 -18.37
C PRO A 324 -1.17 3.84 -18.87
N VAL A 325 -0.14 3.04 -18.52
CA VAL A 325 -0.17 1.59 -18.73
C VAL A 325 -1.16 0.89 -17.78
N ASP A 326 -1.38 1.43 -16.59
CA ASP A 326 -2.36 0.95 -15.62
C ASP A 326 -3.72 1.60 -15.91
N ILE A 327 -4.65 0.80 -16.42
CA ILE A 327 -5.99 1.19 -16.83
C ILE A 327 -6.98 0.37 -15.99
N LEU A 328 -8.02 1.01 -15.44
CA LEU A 328 -8.97 0.37 -14.55
C LEU A 328 -9.58 -0.88 -15.18
N GLY A 329 -10.07 -0.79 -16.41
CA GLY A 329 -10.69 -1.94 -17.08
C GLY A 329 -9.70 -3.09 -17.36
N LYS A 330 -8.41 -2.81 -17.60
CA LYS A 330 -7.37 -3.87 -17.67
C LYS A 330 -7.15 -4.52 -16.30
N LYS A 331 -7.09 -3.72 -15.23
CA LYS A 331 -6.89 -4.22 -13.86
C LYS A 331 -8.09 -5.06 -13.40
N LEU A 332 -9.32 -4.56 -13.55
CA LEU A 332 -10.53 -5.29 -13.19
C LEU A 332 -10.65 -6.60 -13.97
N ARG A 333 -10.50 -6.58 -15.30
CA ARG A 333 -10.53 -7.82 -16.11
C ARG A 333 -9.47 -8.81 -15.65
N ARG A 334 -8.24 -8.35 -15.35
CA ARG A 334 -7.17 -9.23 -14.84
C ARG A 334 -7.50 -9.82 -13.47
N MET A 335 -8.06 -9.01 -12.56
CA MET A 335 -8.49 -9.49 -11.25
C MET A 335 -9.58 -10.56 -11.38
N LEU A 336 -10.63 -10.27 -12.15
CA LEU A 336 -11.78 -11.15 -12.32
C LEU A 336 -11.45 -12.45 -13.06
N SER A 337 -10.76 -12.36 -14.20
CA SER A 337 -10.50 -13.52 -15.09
C SER A 337 -9.26 -14.33 -14.73
N HIS A 338 -8.38 -13.82 -13.86
CA HIS A 338 -7.10 -14.48 -13.57
C HIS A 338 -6.78 -14.56 -12.08
N GLN A 339 -6.83 -13.44 -11.34
CA GLN A 339 -6.42 -13.44 -9.93
C GLN A 339 -7.47 -14.10 -9.02
N LEU A 340 -8.77 -13.88 -9.23
CA LEU A 340 -9.79 -14.60 -8.45
C LEU A 340 -9.76 -16.13 -8.66
N PRO A 341 -9.62 -16.65 -9.89
CA PRO A 341 -9.43 -18.09 -10.12
C PRO A 341 -8.20 -18.70 -9.44
N MET A 342 -7.16 -17.90 -9.13
CA MET A 342 -5.94 -18.40 -8.50
C MET A 342 -6.18 -19.07 -7.14
N GLY A 343 -7.18 -18.60 -6.38
CA GLY A 343 -7.58 -19.24 -5.11
C GLY A 343 -8.09 -20.67 -5.27
N GLN A 344 -8.43 -21.10 -6.49
CA GLN A 344 -8.91 -22.46 -6.79
C GLN A 344 -7.83 -23.38 -7.38
N THR A 345 -6.60 -22.89 -7.52
CA THR A 345 -5.48 -23.69 -8.03
C THR A 345 -5.22 -24.90 -7.13
N GLU A 346 -4.63 -25.95 -7.72
CA GLU A 346 -4.27 -27.15 -6.96
C GLU A 346 -3.27 -26.83 -5.85
N HIS A 347 -2.32 -25.92 -6.11
CA HIS A 347 -1.37 -25.45 -5.11
C HIS A 347 -2.07 -24.90 -3.85
N ILE A 348 -3.03 -24.00 -4.03
CA ILE A 348 -3.79 -23.42 -2.90
C ILE A 348 -4.66 -24.49 -2.23
N ARG A 349 -5.33 -25.37 -2.99
CA ARG A 349 -6.12 -26.46 -2.41
C ARG A 349 -5.28 -27.41 -1.55
N ASN A 350 -4.08 -27.77 -2.01
CA ASN A 350 -3.15 -28.62 -1.26
C ASN A 350 -2.62 -27.92 0.00
N LEU A 351 -2.29 -26.63 -0.09
CA LEU A 351 -1.92 -25.82 1.07
C LEU A 351 -3.03 -25.84 2.13
N LEU A 352 -4.27 -25.58 1.73
CA LEU A 352 -5.41 -25.55 2.64
C LEU A 352 -5.76 -26.92 3.21
N ALA A 353 -5.58 -28.00 2.44
CA ALA A 353 -5.79 -29.35 2.91
C ALA A 353 -4.78 -29.70 4.02
N GLY A 354 -3.52 -29.30 3.85
CA GLY A 354 -2.48 -29.44 4.88
C GLY A 354 -2.80 -28.64 6.15
N LEU A 355 -3.23 -27.39 6.00
CA LEU A 355 -3.56 -26.52 7.13
C LEU A 355 -4.80 -27.01 7.91
N SER A 356 -5.87 -27.37 7.20
CA SER A 356 -7.15 -27.79 7.80
C SER A 356 -7.23 -29.26 8.18
N LYS A 357 -6.28 -30.09 7.72
CA LYS A 357 -6.35 -31.56 7.80
C LYS A 357 -7.62 -32.13 7.16
N SER A 358 -8.23 -31.39 6.23
CA SER A 358 -9.39 -31.82 5.45
C SER A 358 -8.94 -32.25 4.05
N ALA A 359 -9.46 -33.37 3.56
CA ALA A 359 -9.13 -33.86 2.22
C ALA A 359 -9.72 -32.99 1.09
N ALA A 360 -10.75 -32.18 1.39
CA ALA A 360 -11.44 -31.36 0.40
C ALA A 360 -11.82 -29.99 0.99
N PRO A 361 -10.85 -29.10 1.26
CA PRO A 361 -11.14 -27.77 1.77
C PRO A 361 -11.96 -26.99 0.75
N GLN A 362 -13.07 -26.42 1.20
CA GLN A 362 -13.88 -25.51 0.41
C GLN A 362 -13.26 -24.11 0.47
N ILE A 363 -13.19 -23.41 -0.67
CA ILE A 363 -12.71 -22.04 -0.75
C ILE A 363 -13.58 -21.21 -1.70
N SER A 364 -13.89 -19.96 -1.33
CA SER A 364 -14.51 -18.96 -2.21
C SER A 364 -13.57 -17.78 -2.41
N SER A 365 -13.48 -17.26 -3.63
CA SER A 365 -12.70 -16.06 -3.94
C SER A 365 -13.61 -14.83 -4.06
N SER A 366 -13.20 -13.70 -3.53
CA SER A 366 -13.90 -12.42 -3.68
C SER A 366 -12.92 -11.25 -3.85
N LEU A 367 -13.35 -10.23 -4.59
CA LEU A 367 -12.60 -9.01 -4.88
C LEU A 367 -12.93 -7.94 -3.85
N TRP A 368 -11.91 -7.45 -3.13
CA TRP A 368 -12.02 -6.26 -2.28
C TRP A 368 -11.17 -5.13 -2.88
N MET A 369 -11.82 -4.14 -3.49
CA MET A 369 -11.12 -3.04 -4.14
C MET A 369 -11.58 -1.70 -3.58
N ASN A 370 -10.72 -1.03 -2.82
CA ASN A 370 -10.93 0.37 -2.46
C ASN A 370 -10.20 1.29 -3.46
N GLY A 371 -10.56 2.56 -3.45
CA GLY A 371 -9.90 3.51 -4.34
C GLY A 371 -10.63 4.82 -4.50
N ARG A 372 -10.19 5.57 -5.50
CA ARG A 372 -10.85 6.82 -5.93
C ARG A 372 -10.80 6.99 -7.43
N LEU A 373 -11.84 7.61 -7.96
CA LEU A 373 -11.87 8.11 -9.33
C LEU A 373 -11.74 9.62 -9.33
N PHE A 374 -10.92 10.17 -10.22
CA PHE A 374 -10.72 11.61 -10.34
C PHE A 374 -11.24 12.09 -11.68
N PHE A 375 -11.97 13.19 -11.68
CA PHE A 375 -12.53 13.79 -12.89
C PHE A 375 -11.83 15.10 -13.21
N HIS A 376 -11.88 15.52 -14.47
CA HIS A 376 -11.19 16.74 -14.91
C HIS A 376 -11.88 17.98 -14.32
N ALA A 377 -11.12 18.83 -13.62
CA ALA A 377 -11.61 20.09 -13.08
C ALA A 377 -11.67 21.15 -14.19
N ARG A 378 -12.87 21.42 -14.71
CA ARG A 378 -13.10 22.41 -15.79
C ARG A 378 -13.29 23.85 -15.31
N GLY A 379 -12.76 24.20 -14.15
CA GLY A 379 -12.88 25.54 -13.59
C GLY A 379 -12.31 25.63 -12.19
N SER A 380 -12.49 26.79 -11.57
CA SER A 380 -12.05 27.00 -10.19
C SER A 380 -12.78 26.05 -9.24
N LEU A 381 -12.01 25.39 -8.40
CA LEU A 381 -12.51 24.55 -7.30
C LEU A 381 -13.37 25.33 -6.28
N ALA A 382 -13.33 26.66 -6.26
CA ALA A 382 -14.23 27.48 -5.42
C ALA A 382 -15.63 27.60 -6.01
N ALA A 383 -15.76 27.49 -7.34
CA ALA A 383 -17.03 27.48 -8.05
C ALA A 383 -17.63 26.06 -8.15
N LEU A 384 -16.80 25.02 -7.91
CA LEU A 384 -17.24 23.64 -7.79
C LEU A 384 -17.88 23.43 -6.40
N ALA A 385 -19.08 23.99 -6.21
CA ALA A 385 -19.90 23.83 -5.00
C ALA A 385 -20.45 22.40 -4.84
N GLU A 386 -20.43 21.63 -5.93
CA GLU A 386 -20.91 20.25 -5.99
C GLU A 386 -19.74 19.32 -6.35
N LEU A 387 -19.90 18.03 -6.04
CA LEU A 387 -19.14 16.95 -6.68
C LEU A 387 -19.09 17.19 -8.19
N PRO A 388 -18.16 16.59 -8.96
CA PRO A 388 -18.30 16.67 -10.41
C PRO A 388 -19.74 16.36 -10.74
N SER A 389 -20.37 17.23 -11.51
CA SER A 389 -21.61 16.94 -12.21
C SER A 389 -21.27 15.85 -13.24
N LEU A 390 -20.80 14.71 -12.74
CA LEU A 390 -20.97 13.42 -13.35
C LEU A 390 -22.46 13.38 -13.58
N ALA A 391 -22.84 13.37 -14.86
CA ALA A 391 -24.25 13.32 -15.22
C ALA A 391 -24.92 12.27 -14.31
N PRO A 392 -26.04 12.60 -13.64
CA PRO A 392 -26.74 11.66 -12.78
C PRO A 392 -26.78 10.27 -13.42
N GLY A 393 -26.46 9.23 -12.65
CA GLY A 393 -26.38 7.86 -13.15
C GLY A 393 -25.10 7.47 -13.92
N TRP A 394 -24.00 8.24 -13.86
CA TRP A 394 -22.72 7.80 -14.48
C TRP A 394 -22.26 6.41 -13.99
N HIS A 395 -22.48 6.11 -12.71
CA HIS A 395 -22.17 4.81 -12.10
C HIS A 395 -23.19 3.73 -12.52
N GLU A 396 -24.36 4.10 -13.03
CA GLU A 396 -25.33 3.18 -13.62
C GLU A 396 -24.91 2.77 -15.04
N ARG A 397 -24.28 3.68 -15.78
CA ARG A 397 -23.70 3.39 -17.10
C ARG A 397 -22.51 2.45 -17.02
N ILE A 398 -21.66 2.64 -16.01
CA ILE A 398 -20.46 1.84 -15.80
C ILE A 398 -20.74 0.82 -14.70
N GLN A 399 -21.33 -0.30 -15.11
CA GLN A 399 -21.69 -1.41 -14.22
C GLN A 399 -20.50 -1.87 -13.36
N MET A 400 -20.82 -2.41 -12.18
CA MET A 400 -19.87 -2.80 -11.13
C MET A 400 -19.20 -1.65 -10.37
N LEU A 401 -19.28 -0.37 -10.78
CA LEU A 401 -18.78 0.71 -9.94
C LEU A 401 -19.73 0.99 -8.77
N SER A 402 -19.18 1.30 -7.61
CA SER A 402 -20.00 1.68 -6.46
C SER A 402 -20.57 3.10 -6.63
N PRO A 403 -21.88 3.30 -6.35
CA PRO A 403 -22.49 4.63 -6.35
C PRO A 403 -21.91 5.53 -5.23
N ASP A 404 -21.35 4.92 -4.19
CA ASP A 404 -20.86 5.59 -2.98
C ASP A 404 -19.34 5.83 -3.00
N LEU A 405 -18.65 5.37 -4.04
CA LEU A 405 -17.19 5.47 -4.12
C LEU A 405 -16.73 6.91 -4.03
N GLU A 406 -15.54 7.11 -3.49
CA GLU A 406 -14.95 8.43 -3.43
C GLU A 406 -14.51 8.92 -4.80
N VAL A 407 -14.97 10.11 -5.14
CA VAL A 407 -14.48 10.84 -6.30
C VAL A 407 -13.69 12.07 -5.89
N GLY A 408 -12.82 12.52 -6.79
CA GLY A 408 -12.06 13.75 -6.63
C GLY A 408 -11.82 14.43 -7.97
N TRP A 409 -10.89 15.39 -7.96
CA TRP A 409 -10.59 16.21 -9.11
C TRP A 409 -9.14 16.03 -9.58
N TRP A 410 -8.91 16.21 -10.87
CA TRP A 410 -7.58 16.35 -11.44
C TRP A 410 -7.56 17.50 -12.45
N CYS A 411 -6.40 18.12 -12.64
CA CYS A 411 -6.20 19.11 -13.70
C CYS A 411 -4.83 18.95 -14.33
N PHE A 412 -4.65 19.51 -15.52
CA PHE A 412 -3.32 19.63 -16.09
C PHE A 412 -2.52 20.69 -15.32
N LEU A 413 -1.19 20.54 -15.30
CA LEU A 413 -0.32 21.51 -14.63
C LEU A 413 -0.49 22.95 -15.14
N ARG A 414 -0.82 23.13 -16.43
CA ARG A 414 -1.10 24.44 -17.04
C ARG A 414 -2.41 25.07 -16.54
N GLU A 415 -3.35 24.26 -16.06
CA GLU A 415 -4.66 24.70 -15.57
C GLU A 415 -4.64 24.97 -14.06
N LEU A 416 -3.57 24.53 -13.38
CA LEU A 416 -3.46 24.57 -11.92
C LEU A 416 -3.77 25.95 -11.34
N GLU A 417 -3.28 27.00 -11.98
CA GLU A 417 -3.51 28.37 -11.54
C GLU A 417 -5.01 28.77 -11.58
N ALA A 418 -5.71 28.39 -12.64
CA ALA A 418 -7.14 28.66 -12.80
C ALA A 418 -8.01 27.79 -11.88
N VAL A 419 -7.56 26.56 -11.62
CA VAL A 419 -8.32 25.59 -10.83
C VAL A 419 -8.22 25.86 -9.33
N LEU A 420 -7.12 26.42 -8.81
CA LEU A 420 -6.92 26.63 -7.37
C LEU A 420 -7.53 27.96 -6.85
N PRO A 421 -8.46 27.91 -5.88
CA PRO A 421 -8.92 29.07 -5.12
C PRO A 421 -7.82 29.81 -4.37
N GLU A 422 -7.85 31.14 -4.44
CA GLU A 422 -6.84 31.96 -3.73
C GLU A 422 -6.96 31.92 -2.21
N ARG A 423 -8.20 31.73 -1.72
CA ARG A 423 -8.53 31.80 -0.29
C ARG A 423 -8.23 30.52 0.48
N LEU A 424 -7.85 29.44 -0.22
CA LEU A 424 -7.59 28.14 0.41
C LEU A 424 -6.09 27.91 0.62
N PHE A 425 -5.80 27.12 1.65
CA PHE A 425 -4.49 26.52 1.84
C PHE A 425 -4.49 25.09 1.34
N TYR A 426 -3.32 24.66 0.89
CA TYR A 426 -3.10 23.40 0.21
C TYR A 426 -2.02 22.58 0.87
N LEU A 427 -2.20 21.26 0.89
CA LEU A 427 -1.16 20.33 1.34
C LEU A 427 -0.82 19.35 0.23
N VAL A 428 0.47 19.11 -0.01
CA VAL A 428 0.92 18.13 -1.00
C VAL A 428 1.15 16.79 -0.32
N LEU A 429 0.26 15.83 -0.58
CA LEU A 429 0.35 14.48 -0.03
C LEU A 429 1.45 13.67 -0.70
N ARG A 430 2.23 12.96 0.12
CA ARG A 430 3.18 11.94 -0.32
C ARG A 430 2.55 10.56 -0.15
N LYS A 431 3.05 9.55 -0.89
CA LYS A 431 2.77 8.16 -0.54
C LYS A 431 3.36 7.86 0.85
N PRO A 432 2.70 7.04 1.69
CA PRO A 432 1.48 6.28 1.43
C PRO A 432 0.16 6.99 1.83
N TYR A 433 0.19 8.28 2.17
CA TYR A 433 -0.92 9.04 2.77
C TYR A 433 -2.04 9.45 1.80
N TRP A 434 -2.41 8.56 0.88
CA TRP A 434 -3.49 8.79 -0.09
C TRP A 434 -4.80 8.15 0.35
N LEU A 435 -4.82 7.39 1.45
CA LEU A 435 -5.97 6.60 1.87
C LEU A 435 -7.04 7.47 2.50
N ALA A 436 -6.94 7.90 3.75
CA ALA A 436 -8.00 8.69 4.36
C ALA A 436 -7.91 10.19 4.00
N PRO A 437 -9.05 10.92 3.95
CA PRO A 437 -9.01 12.38 4.07
C PRO A 437 -8.21 12.80 5.29
N LEU A 438 -7.38 13.83 5.12
CA LEU A 438 -6.72 14.49 6.24
C LEU A 438 -7.74 15.05 7.22
N ARG A 439 -7.37 15.16 8.50
CA ARG A 439 -8.09 15.88 9.56
C ARG A 439 -7.15 16.83 10.31
N GLY A 440 -7.67 18.00 10.71
CA GLY A 440 -6.99 19.01 11.57
C GLY A 440 -7.09 20.45 11.07
N SER A 441 -6.70 21.41 11.92
CA SER A 441 -7.08 22.84 11.92
C SER A 441 -5.95 23.83 11.56
N GLY A 442 -5.00 23.45 10.72
CA GLY A 442 -4.10 24.43 10.08
C GLY A 442 -2.70 24.61 10.67
N ALA A 443 -2.32 23.86 11.71
CA ALA A 443 -0.92 23.77 12.16
C ALA A 443 -0.29 22.46 11.67
N ARG A 444 1.02 22.52 11.34
CA ARG A 444 1.87 21.42 10.80
C ARG A 444 1.28 20.02 11.05
N HIS A 445 0.80 19.37 9.98
CA HIS A 445 0.58 17.93 10.06
C HIS A 445 1.94 17.26 10.07
N VAL A 446 2.24 16.61 11.21
CA VAL A 446 3.53 16.02 11.56
C VAL A 446 4.10 15.14 10.43
N ASP A 447 3.22 14.56 9.59
CA ASP A 447 3.57 13.62 8.52
C ASP A 447 3.46 14.14 7.08
N HIS A 448 2.93 15.35 6.86
CA HIS A 448 2.57 15.82 5.50
C HIS A 448 3.24 17.13 5.08
N GLY A 449 4.06 17.70 5.96
CA GLY A 449 4.72 18.97 5.73
C GLY A 449 3.80 20.17 6.02
N ALA A 450 4.26 21.35 5.62
CA ALA A 450 3.55 22.59 5.89
C ALA A 450 2.50 22.90 4.81
N LEU A 451 1.38 23.50 5.25
CA LEU A 451 0.40 24.08 4.35
C LEU A 451 1.04 25.11 3.42
N ARG A 452 0.47 25.23 2.22
CA ARG A 452 0.91 26.10 1.13
C ARG A 452 -0.24 27.02 0.76
N SER A 453 0.01 28.32 0.67
CA SER A 453 -0.91 29.20 -0.06
C SER A 453 -0.91 28.84 -1.55
N ARG A 454 -1.94 29.27 -2.30
CA ARG A 454 -1.98 29.14 -3.77
C ARG A 454 -0.67 29.59 -4.42
N GLY A 455 -0.15 30.75 -4.06
CA GLY A 455 1.09 31.29 -4.61
C GLY A 455 2.33 30.46 -4.26
N GLN A 456 2.43 29.91 -3.05
CA GLN A 456 3.51 28.99 -2.68
C GLN A 456 3.44 27.70 -3.48
N LEU A 457 2.24 27.13 -3.61
CA LEU A 457 2.02 25.89 -4.36
C LEU A 457 2.35 26.05 -5.85
N LEU A 458 1.94 27.16 -6.47
CA LEU A 458 2.27 27.45 -7.88
C LEU A 458 3.77 27.60 -8.10
N ARG A 459 4.51 28.17 -7.13
CA ARG A 459 5.97 28.22 -7.18
C ARG A 459 6.59 26.83 -7.04
N ASP A 460 6.14 26.05 -6.07
CA ASP A 460 6.59 24.66 -5.88
C ASP A 460 6.33 23.83 -7.15
N ALA A 461 5.17 24.03 -7.79
CA ALA A 461 4.76 23.32 -9.00
C ALA A 461 5.62 23.61 -10.23
N LYS A 462 6.31 24.77 -10.28
CA LYS A 462 7.31 25.04 -11.33
C LYS A 462 8.47 24.04 -11.27
N SER A 463 8.86 23.62 -10.06
CA SER A 463 9.90 22.59 -9.86
C SER A 463 9.42 21.16 -10.16
N TRP A 464 8.11 20.95 -10.31
CA TRP A 464 7.57 19.64 -10.70
C TRP A 464 7.79 19.38 -12.19
N ARG A 465 7.94 20.44 -13.00
CA ARG A 465 8.33 20.34 -14.42
C ARG A 465 9.75 19.77 -14.57
N SER A 466 10.68 20.14 -13.71
CA SER A 466 12.05 19.60 -13.69
C SER A 466 12.18 18.22 -13.02
N PHE A 467 11.07 17.67 -12.48
CA PHE A 467 10.98 16.27 -12.05
C PHE A 467 10.53 15.33 -13.19
N GLN A 468 10.36 15.86 -14.40
CA GLN A 468 10.26 15.07 -15.63
C GLN A 468 11.62 14.44 -15.94
N TYR A 469 11.74 13.14 -15.67
CA TYR A 469 12.74 12.25 -16.27
C TYR A 469 14.20 12.72 -16.18
N GLY A 470 14.67 13.04 -14.99
CA GLY A 470 16.11 13.12 -14.71
C GLY A 470 16.76 11.74 -14.82
N LEU A 471 17.32 11.43 -16.00
CA LEU A 471 18.51 10.61 -16.09
C LEU A 471 19.61 11.35 -15.32
N GLY A 472 19.96 10.84 -14.14
CA GLY A 472 21.22 11.19 -13.50
C GLY A 472 22.36 10.56 -14.27
N PHE A 473 22.92 11.30 -15.23
CA PHE A 473 24.32 11.16 -15.62
C PHE A 473 25.08 12.36 -15.05
N SER A 474 25.63 12.19 -13.86
CA SER A 474 27.02 12.53 -13.48
C SER A 474 27.26 11.98 -12.08
#